data_AF-A0A226M802-F1
#
_entry.id   AF-A0A226M802-F1
#
_cell.length_a   1.000
_cell.length_b   1.000
_cell.length_c   1.000
_cell.angle_alpha   90.00
_cell.angle_beta   90.00
_cell.angle_gamma   90.00
#
_symmetry.space_group_name_H-M   'P 1'
#
loop_
_entity.id
_entity.type
_entity.pdbx_description
1 polymer ?
#
loop_
_entity_poly.entity_id
_entity_poly.type
_entity_poly.pdbx_seq_one_letter_code
_entity_poly.pdbx_strand_id
1 'polypeptide(L)'
;HRPQQAVEAVPLQDTTCIICMDLVGDSISYGTMVCPCCQHAWFHRACIQEQALCAGIYCFRCPLCRDRGRFIPEILTLGIRIPVRRPRWEDNDAYASLLERHGRCDASECHFPHGREQAERAGLQQCQSAGTGAIPRLPSTGEQNFQHRQPGTTGARSWFLCA
;
A
#
# COMPACT_ATOMS: atom_id res chain seq x y z
N HIS A 1 -23.28 -9.56 -19.15
CA HIS A 1 -23.00 -10.72 -18.28
C HIS A 1 -22.51 -10.21 -16.93
N ARG A 2 -23.09 -10.66 -15.80
CA ARG A 2 -22.75 -10.22 -14.43
C ARG A 2 -22.35 -11.47 -13.63
N PRO A 3 -21.05 -11.79 -13.52
CA PRO A 3 -20.60 -12.98 -12.79
C PRO A 3 -20.98 -12.86 -11.31
N GLN A 4 -21.57 -13.91 -10.75
CA GLN A 4 -21.87 -14.03 -9.33
C GLN A 4 -21.10 -15.20 -8.73
N GLN A 5 -20.75 -15.11 -7.45
CA GLN A 5 -20.12 -16.22 -6.75
C GLN A 5 -21.15 -17.32 -6.51
N ALA A 6 -20.78 -18.56 -6.81
CA ALA A 6 -21.61 -19.72 -6.53
C ALA A 6 -21.56 -20.14 -5.04
N VAL A 7 -20.66 -19.55 -4.26
CA VAL A 7 -20.52 -19.79 -2.82
C VAL A 7 -21.61 -19.04 -2.07
N GLU A 8 -22.38 -19.76 -1.25
CA GLU A 8 -23.21 -19.18 -0.20
C GLU A 8 -22.36 -18.96 1.05
N ALA A 9 -21.65 -17.84 1.10
CA ALA A 9 -21.05 -17.35 2.34
C ALA A 9 -21.82 -16.12 2.80
N VAL A 10 -22.04 -16.03 4.11
CA VAL A 10 -22.64 -14.86 4.76
C VAL A 10 -21.55 -14.23 5.62
N PRO A 11 -21.28 -12.91 5.46
CA PRO A 11 -20.37 -12.23 6.35
C PRO A 11 -20.88 -12.30 7.79
N LEU A 12 -19.96 -12.39 8.75
CA LEU A 12 -20.31 -12.16 10.16
C LEU A 12 -20.78 -10.71 10.34
N GLN A 13 -21.49 -10.44 11.44
CA GLN A 13 -21.83 -9.07 11.80
C GLN A 13 -20.56 -8.20 11.86
N ASP A 14 -20.66 -7.00 11.31
CA ASP A 14 -19.57 -6.02 11.22
C ASP A 14 -18.32 -6.50 10.46
N THR A 15 -18.48 -7.43 9.52
CA THR A 15 -17.38 -7.84 8.64
C THR A 15 -16.86 -6.65 7.84
N THR A 16 -15.54 -6.46 7.84
CA THR A 16 -14.87 -5.39 7.11
C THR A 16 -14.16 -5.90 5.87
N CYS A 17 -14.02 -5.02 4.89
CA CYS A 17 -13.18 -5.24 3.72
C CYS A 17 -11.72 -5.16 4.17
N ILE A 18 -10.94 -6.21 3.97
CA ILE A 18 -9.54 -6.24 4.45
C ILE A 18 -8.60 -5.28 3.68
N ILE A 19 -9.12 -4.57 2.67
CA ILE A 19 -8.35 -3.63 1.85
C ILE A 19 -8.59 -2.18 2.32
N CYS A 20 -9.84 -1.73 2.48
CA CYS A 20 -10.14 -0.37 3.02
C CYS A 20 -10.43 -0.32 4.52
N MET A 21 -10.63 -1.47 5.17
CA MET A 21 -11.11 -1.57 6.56
C MET A 21 -12.53 -1.04 6.82
N ASP A 22 -13.30 -0.70 5.78
CA ASP A 22 -14.71 -0.34 5.90
C ASP A 22 -15.63 -1.56 5.85
N LEU A 23 -16.85 -1.42 6.40
CA LEU A 23 -17.88 -2.46 6.40
C LEU A 23 -18.21 -2.92 4.97
N VAL A 24 -18.30 -4.23 4.78
CA VAL A 24 -18.89 -4.81 3.56
C VAL A 24 -20.40 -4.93 3.69
N GLY A 25 -21.10 -5.11 2.57
CA GLY A 25 -22.53 -5.42 2.62
C GLY A 25 -22.81 -6.77 3.29
N ASP A 26 -24.00 -6.90 3.88
CA ASP A 26 -24.40 -8.04 4.73
C ASP A 26 -24.58 -9.37 3.97
N SER A 27 -24.38 -9.38 2.66
CA SER A 27 -24.50 -10.56 1.80
C SER A 27 -23.59 -10.45 0.58
N ILE A 28 -23.26 -11.61 0.00
CA ILE A 28 -22.59 -11.66 -1.30
C ILE A 28 -23.47 -10.95 -2.33
N SER A 29 -22.86 -10.03 -3.05
CA SER A 29 -23.51 -9.26 -4.10
C SER A 29 -22.49 -8.97 -5.19
N TYR A 30 -22.86 -8.19 -6.21
CA TYR A 30 -21.84 -7.69 -7.14
C TYR A 30 -20.89 -6.69 -6.48
N GLY A 31 -21.31 -6.02 -5.40
CA GLY A 31 -20.49 -5.05 -4.68
C GLY A 31 -19.63 -5.69 -3.59
N THR A 32 -20.07 -6.81 -3.02
CA THR A 32 -19.44 -7.50 -1.89
C THR A 32 -19.10 -8.93 -2.27
N MET A 33 -17.86 -9.33 -2.04
CA MET A 33 -17.42 -10.69 -2.34
C MET A 33 -16.53 -11.26 -1.24
N VAL A 34 -16.65 -12.57 -1.04
CA VAL A 34 -15.72 -13.35 -0.23
C VAL A 34 -14.56 -13.82 -1.10
N CYS A 35 -13.37 -14.03 -0.52
CA CYS A 35 -12.24 -14.57 -1.23
C CYS A 35 -12.55 -15.96 -1.77
N PRO A 36 -12.50 -16.19 -3.10
CA PRO A 36 -12.79 -17.51 -3.66
C PRO A 36 -11.73 -18.55 -3.29
N CYS A 37 -10.52 -18.12 -2.91
CA CYS A 37 -9.41 -19.01 -2.56
C CYS A 37 -9.47 -19.49 -1.10
N CYS A 38 -9.67 -18.58 -0.14
CA CYS A 38 -9.58 -18.91 1.29
C CYS A 38 -10.90 -18.80 2.05
N GLN A 39 -11.94 -18.20 1.45
CA GLN A 39 -13.28 -18.03 2.03
C GLN A 39 -13.35 -17.28 3.39
N HIS A 40 -12.22 -16.78 3.89
CA HIS A 40 -12.13 -16.06 5.16
C HIS A 40 -11.97 -14.55 5.02
N ALA A 41 -11.59 -14.07 3.83
CA ALA A 41 -11.41 -12.64 3.57
C ALA A 41 -12.60 -12.08 2.79
N TRP A 42 -13.03 -10.88 3.14
CA TRP A 42 -14.12 -10.16 2.48
C TRP A 42 -13.61 -8.88 1.84
N PHE A 43 -14.22 -8.52 0.71
CA PHE A 43 -13.82 -7.38 -0.09
C PHE A 43 -15.01 -6.66 -0.68
N HIS A 44 -14.90 -5.33 -0.82
CA HIS A 44 -15.65 -4.65 -1.86
C HIS A 44 -15.03 -4.98 -3.23
N ARG A 45 -15.88 -5.25 -4.22
CA ARG A 45 -15.45 -5.52 -5.61
C ARG A 45 -14.58 -4.40 -6.17
N ALA A 46 -14.91 -3.15 -5.84
CA ALA A 46 -14.13 -1.99 -6.27
C ALA A 46 -12.71 -1.99 -5.65
N CYS A 47 -12.60 -2.34 -4.37
CA CYS A 47 -11.31 -2.39 -3.68
C CYS A 47 -10.39 -3.46 -4.30
N ILE A 48 -10.91 -4.66 -4.58
CA ILE A 48 -10.09 -5.71 -5.19
C ILE A 48 -9.72 -5.37 -6.64
N GLN A 49 -10.60 -4.68 -7.37
CA GLN A 49 -10.31 -4.20 -8.72
C GLN A 49 -9.19 -3.14 -8.72
N GLU A 50 -9.24 -2.19 -7.79
CA GLU A 50 -8.19 -1.17 -7.65
C GLU A 50 -6.86 -1.81 -7.24
N GLN A 51 -6.90 -2.75 -6.31
CA GLN A 51 -5.71 -3.50 -5.88
C GLN A 51 -5.09 -4.28 -7.04
N ALA A 52 -5.90 -4.92 -7.89
CA ALA A 52 -5.42 -5.59 -9.11
C ALA A 52 -4.78 -4.60 -10.09
N LEU A 53 -5.37 -3.41 -10.26
CA LEU A 53 -4.82 -2.36 -11.11
C LEU A 53 -3.51 -1.78 -10.54
N CYS A 54 -3.39 -1.61 -9.22
CA CYS A 54 -2.16 -1.18 -8.55
C CYS A 54 -1.06 -2.23 -8.68
N ALA A 55 -1.33 -3.49 -8.34
CA ALA A 55 -0.33 -4.53 -8.19
C ALA A 55 0.14 -5.16 -9.52
N GLY A 56 -0.74 -5.19 -10.53
CA GLY A 56 -0.47 -5.92 -11.76
C GLY A 56 -0.30 -7.43 -11.55
N ILE A 57 -0.11 -8.17 -12.63
CA ILE A 57 -0.12 -9.65 -12.59
C ILE A 57 1.01 -10.26 -11.74
N TYR A 58 2.12 -9.54 -11.56
CA TYR A 58 3.31 -10.05 -10.87
C TYR A 58 3.19 -9.99 -9.35
N CYS A 59 2.50 -8.98 -8.80
CA CYS A 59 2.38 -8.80 -7.35
C CYS A 59 0.96 -9.02 -6.82
N PHE A 60 -0.03 -9.21 -7.70
CA PHE A 60 -1.39 -9.51 -7.30
C PHE A 60 -1.54 -10.94 -6.76
N ARG A 61 -2.05 -11.06 -5.54
CA ARG A 61 -2.25 -12.30 -4.78
C ARG A 61 -3.33 -12.09 -3.73
N CYS A 62 -3.84 -13.18 -3.14
CA CYS A 62 -4.80 -13.05 -2.04
C CYS A 62 -4.18 -12.25 -0.88
N PRO A 63 -4.82 -11.17 -0.40
CA PRO A 63 -4.26 -10.38 0.70
C PRO A 63 -4.16 -11.14 2.03
N LEU A 64 -4.97 -12.19 2.22
CA LEU A 64 -4.97 -13.00 3.45
C LEU A 64 -4.04 -14.22 3.36
N CYS A 65 -4.30 -15.16 2.43
CA CYS A 65 -3.55 -16.42 2.36
C CYS A 65 -2.33 -16.37 1.43
N ARG A 66 -2.14 -15.28 0.68
CA ARG A 66 -1.03 -15.08 -0.27
C ARG A 66 -0.93 -16.07 -1.42
N ASP A 67 -1.89 -16.99 -1.56
CA ASP A 67 -2.00 -17.87 -2.72
C ASP A 67 -2.30 -17.04 -3.97
N ARG A 68 -1.51 -17.28 -5.03
CA ARG A 68 -1.65 -16.66 -6.34
C ARG A 68 -2.27 -17.62 -7.36
N GLY A 69 -1.90 -18.89 -7.30
CA GLY A 69 -2.26 -19.90 -8.29
C GLY A 69 -3.74 -20.22 -8.30
N ARG A 70 -4.37 -20.29 -7.12
CA ARG A 70 -5.83 -20.44 -6.98
C ARG A 70 -6.56 -19.11 -7.08
N PHE A 71 -5.96 -18.04 -6.57
CA PHE A 71 -6.63 -16.75 -6.48
C PHE A 71 -6.85 -16.07 -7.83
N ILE A 72 -5.82 -16.01 -8.69
CA ILE A 72 -5.91 -15.28 -9.96
C ILE A 72 -6.99 -15.84 -10.90
N PRO A 73 -7.07 -17.17 -11.17
CA PRO A 73 -8.08 -17.71 -12.08
C PRO A 73 -9.51 -17.42 -11.62
N GLU A 74 -9.78 -17.56 -10.32
CA GLU A 74 -11.08 -17.27 -9.73
C GLU A 74 -11.44 -15.79 -9.85
N ILE A 75 -10.51 -14.90 -9.53
CA ILE A 75 -10.73 -13.45 -9.60
C ILE A 75 -10.97 -12.98 -11.04
N LEU A 76 -10.27 -13.57 -12.03
CA LEU A 76 -10.52 -13.34 -13.45
C LEU A 76 -11.92 -13.84 -13.89
N THR A 77 -12.33 -15.02 -13.41
CA THR A 77 -13.67 -15.59 -13.69
C THR A 77 -14.78 -14.69 -13.14
N LEU A 78 -14.53 -14.06 -11.99
CA LEU A 78 -15.42 -13.07 -11.40
C LEU A 78 -15.37 -11.72 -12.13
N GLY A 79 -14.58 -11.56 -13.19
CA GLY A 79 -14.55 -10.36 -14.04
C GLY A 79 -13.72 -9.21 -13.47
N ILE A 80 -12.78 -9.50 -12.56
CA ILE A 80 -11.79 -8.52 -12.11
C ILE A 80 -10.63 -8.49 -13.11
N ARG A 81 -10.27 -7.30 -13.59
CA ARG A 81 -9.19 -7.13 -14.57
C ARG A 81 -7.84 -7.00 -13.88
N ILE A 82 -6.84 -7.72 -14.38
CA ILE A 82 -5.46 -7.66 -13.88
C ILE A 82 -4.53 -7.31 -15.06
N PRO A 83 -3.86 -6.15 -15.06
CA PRO A 83 -2.97 -5.77 -16.14
C PRO A 83 -1.63 -6.54 -16.07
N VAL A 84 -1.08 -6.86 -17.25
CA VAL A 84 0.26 -7.48 -17.38
C VAL A 84 1.32 -6.39 -17.36
N ARG A 85 1.67 -5.92 -16.15
CA ARG A 85 2.67 -4.88 -15.92
C ARG A 85 3.22 -4.96 -14.51
N ARG A 86 4.31 -4.24 -14.26
CA ARG A 86 4.86 -4.00 -12.91
C ARG A 86 3.87 -3.19 -12.05
N PRO A 87 3.92 -3.35 -10.73
CA PRO A 87 3.11 -2.55 -9.82
C PRO A 87 3.34 -1.05 -9.94
N ARG A 88 2.32 -0.22 -9.70
CA ARG A 88 2.46 1.25 -9.72
C ARG A 88 3.41 1.80 -8.67
N TRP A 89 3.56 1.12 -7.53
CA TRP A 89 4.46 1.59 -6.48
C TRP A 89 5.94 1.44 -6.85
N GLU A 90 6.28 0.59 -7.86
CA GLU A 90 7.64 0.54 -8.40
C GLU A 90 7.98 1.77 -9.26
N ASP A 91 6.96 2.48 -9.75
CA ASP A 91 7.14 3.76 -10.48
C ASP A 91 7.29 4.95 -9.53
N ASN A 92 7.11 4.74 -8.21
CA ASN A 92 7.20 5.80 -7.23
C ASN A 92 8.65 5.94 -6.74
N ASP A 93 9.26 7.08 -7.03
CA ASP A 93 10.62 7.44 -6.63
C ASP A 93 10.74 7.77 -5.13
N ALA A 94 9.82 7.24 -4.30
CA ALA A 94 9.74 7.47 -2.86
C ALA A 94 11.03 7.07 -2.12
N TYR A 95 11.86 6.24 -2.75
CA TYR A 95 13.15 5.81 -2.23
C TYR A 95 14.37 6.35 -3.02
N ALA A 96 14.20 7.25 -3.99
CA ALA A 96 15.37 7.93 -4.60
C ALA A 96 16.22 8.62 -3.55
N SER A 97 15.57 9.24 -2.56
CA SER A 97 16.25 9.88 -1.44
C SER A 97 17.01 8.90 -0.54
N LEU A 98 16.70 7.60 -0.57
CA LEU A 98 17.53 6.57 0.08
C LEU A 98 18.75 6.15 -0.76
N LEU A 99 18.69 6.36 -2.09
CA LEU A 99 19.84 6.17 -2.98
C LEU A 99 20.79 7.37 -2.93
N GLU A 100 20.28 8.54 -2.57
CA GLU A 100 21.11 9.70 -2.26
C GLU A 100 21.89 9.45 -0.98
N ARG A 101 23.21 9.42 -1.13
CA ARG A 101 24.13 9.38 -0.02
C ARG A 101 23.95 10.67 0.81
N HIS A 102 23.68 10.53 2.10
CA HIS A 102 23.29 11.61 3.01
C HIS A 102 24.46 12.57 3.33
N GLY A 103 24.70 13.54 2.46
CA GLY A 103 25.83 14.48 2.47
C GLY A 103 26.04 15.40 3.68
N ARG A 104 25.23 15.31 4.75
CA ARG A 104 25.23 16.30 5.83
C ARG A 104 25.25 15.64 7.20
N CYS A 105 25.93 16.26 8.16
CA CYS A 105 25.85 15.85 9.55
C CYS A 105 24.53 16.31 10.20
N ASP A 106 23.73 15.36 10.69
CA ASP A 106 22.45 15.60 11.38
C ASP A 106 22.59 15.92 12.89
N ALA A 107 23.81 15.95 13.43
CA ALA A 107 24.04 16.27 14.83
C ALA A 107 23.60 17.72 15.15
N SER A 108 22.91 17.90 16.28
CA SER A 108 22.51 19.22 16.81
C SER A 108 23.73 20.15 16.89
N GLU A 109 24.83 19.62 17.39
CA GLU A 109 26.15 20.26 17.38
C GLU A 109 27.11 19.46 16.48
N CYS A 110 27.60 20.09 15.41
CA CYS A 110 28.54 19.48 14.48
C CYS A 110 29.92 20.08 14.72
N HIS A 111 30.87 19.25 15.13
CA HIS A 111 32.26 19.66 15.39
C HIS A 111 33.19 19.37 14.21
N PHE A 112 32.66 19.10 13.01
CA PHE A 112 33.50 18.84 11.84
C PHE A 112 34.17 20.16 11.38
N PRO A 113 35.52 20.25 11.34
CA PRO A 113 36.21 21.52 11.11
C PRO A 113 35.87 22.21 9.78
N HIS A 114 35.45 21.43 8.78
CA HIS A 114 35.14 21.92 7.44
C HIS A 114 33.62 22.09 7.19
N GLY A 115 32.82 22.04 8.26
CA GLY A 115 31.37 22.22 8.19
C GLY A 115 30.58 20.94 7.89
N ARG A 116 29.27 21.02 8.14
CA ARG A 116 28.37 19.85 8.22
C ARG A 116 28.24 19.07 6.91
N GLU A 117 28.43 19.73 5.77
CA GLU A 117 28.30 19.16 4.42
C GLU A 117 29.56 18.39 3.98
N GLN A 118 30.68 18.51 4.70
CA GLN A 118 31.94 17.86 4.34
C GLN A 118 32.29 16.67 5.24
N ALA A 119 31.53 16.48 6.33
CA ALA A 119 31.70 15.38 7.28
C ALA A 119 31.51 14.00 6.61
N GLU A 120 30.65 13.92 5.60
CA GLU A 120 30.29 12.66 4.97
C GLU A 120 31.42 12.08 4.08
N ARG A 121 32.25 12.94 3.47
CA ARG A 121 33.38 12.50 2.63
C ARG A 121 34.51 11.84 3.45
N ALA A 122 34.60 12.14 4.74
CA ALA A 122 35.61 11.58 5.64
C ALA A 122 35.18 10.24 6.27
N GLY A 123 33.93 9.81 6.06
CA GLY A 123 33.36 8.61 6.66
C GLY A 123 32.91 8.82 8.12
N LEU A 124 31.93 8.02 8.55
CA LEU A 124 31.28 8.05 9.87
C LEU A 124 32.24 7.95 11.07
N GLN A 125 33.50 7.55 10.83
CA GLN A 125 34.48 7.24 11.87
C GLN A 125 35.03 8.47 12.61
N GLN A 126 34.84 9.68 12.08
CA GLN A 126 35.29 10.92 12.71
C GLN A 126 34.17 11.72 13.40
N CYS A 127 32.91 11.30 13.27
CA CYS A 127 31.80 11.90 13.99
C CYS A 127 31.57 11.16 15.32
N GLN A 128 32.25 11.59 16.38
CA GLN A 128 31.94 11.11 17.73
C GLN A 128 30.59 11.71 18.16
N SER A 129 29.51 10.96 17.98
CA SER A 129 28.22 11.29 18.57
C SER A 129 28.28 10.95 20.06
N ALA A 130 28.34 11.98 20.92
CA ALA A 130 28.08 11.80 22.33
C ALA A 130 26.57 11.53 22.52
N GLY A 131 26.22 10.26 22.72
CA GLY A 131 24.92 9.86 23.25
C GLY A 131 23.86 9.48 22.21
N THR A 132 23.34 8.26 22.39
CA THR A 132 22.18 7.61 21.74
C THR A 132 22.29 7.31 20.25
N GLY A 133 22.24 6.00 19.95
CA GLY A 133 22.32 5.44 18.62
C GLY A 133 21.34 6.08 17.65
N ALA A 134 21.83 6.34 16.44
CA ALA A 134 21.02 6.79 15.32
C ALA A 134 19.96 5.73 15.00
N ILE A 135 18.74 5.94 15.48
CA ILE A 135 17.56 5.38 14.82
C ILE A 135 17.43 6.18 13.51
N PRO A 136 17.34 5.54 12.34
CA PRO A 136 17.03 6.24 11.10
C PRO A 136 15.77 7.08 11.32
N ARG A 137 15.84 8.39 11.09
CA ARG A 137 14.63 9.23 11.09
C ARG A 137 13.74 8.73 9.95
N LEU A 138 12.63 8.08 10.30
CA LEU A 138 11.49 7.95 9.40
C LEU A 138 11.11 9.36 8.92
N PRO A 139 10.93 9.59 7.61
CA PRO A 139 10.52 10.89 7.13
C PRO A 139 9.17 11.24 7.76
N SER A 140 9.12 12.44 8.33
CA SER A 140 7.88 13.06 8.78
C SER A 140 6.87 12.97 7.66
N THR A 141 5.74 12.30 7.89
CA THR A 141 4.58 12.33 7.01
C THR A 141 4.14 13.79 6.87
N GLY A 142 4.63 14.46 5.83
CA GLY A 142 4.05 15.69 5.34
C GLY A 142 2.72 15.32 4.72
N GLU A 143 1.64 15.51 5.46
CA GLU A 143 0.27 15.46 4.95
C GLU A 143 0.09 16.52 3.87
N GLN A 144 0.43 16.19 2.62
CA GLN A 144 -0.01 16.97 1.47
C GLN A 144 -1.41 16.50 1.10
N ASN A 145 -2.40 17.10 1.78
CA ASN A 145 -3.82 16.98 1.43
C ASN A 145 -4.06 17.59 0.05
N PHE A 146 -3.96 16.80 -1.02
CA PHE A 146 -4.49 17.16 -2.33
C PHE A 146 -6.01 16.91 -2.34
N GLN A 147 -6.78 17.96 -2.06
CA GLN A 147 -8.23 17.95 -2.21
C GLN A 147 -8.59 18.06 -3.69
N HIS A 148 -8.76 16.93 -4.36
CA HIS A 148 -9.51 16.91 -5.61
C HIS A 148 -11.01 16.94 -5.29
N ARG A 149 -11.63 18.13 -5.39
CA ARG A 149 -13.09 18.24 -5.44
C ARG A 149 -13.56 17.75 -6.81
N GLN A 150 -14.32 16.65 -6.81
CA GLN A 150 -15.29 16.35 -7.87
C GLN A 150 -16.70 16.56 -7.27
N PRO A 151 -17.60 17.29 -7.95
CA PRO A 151 -18.92 17.60 -7.41
C PRO A 151 -19.86 16.40 -7.56
N GLY A 152 -20.40 15.94 -6.44
CA GLY A 152 -21.61 15.12 -6.39
C GLY A 152 -21.38 13.60 -6.44
N THR A 153 -21.12 13.00 -5.28
CA THR A 153 -21.82 11.79 -4.79
C THR A 153 -21.41 11.59 -3.33
N THR A 154 -22.39 11.27 -2.50
CA THR A 154 -22.32 11.14 -1.05
C THR A 154 -21.29 10.08 -0.61
N GLY A 155 -20.30 10.51 0.16
CA GLY A 155 -19.64 9.72 1.22
C GLY A 155 -18.95 8.41 0.84
N ALA A 156 -17.77 8.47 0.23
CA ALA A 156 -16.75 7.43 0.40
C ALA A 156 -15.36 8.08 0.28
N ARG A 157 -14.69 8.27 1.41
CA ARG A 157 -13.28 8.69 1.42
C ARG A 157 -12.44 7.47 1.06
N SER A 158 -12.28 7.22 -0.23
CA SER A 158 -11.43 6.15 -0.75
C SER A 158 -9.95 6.55 -0.61
N TRP A 159 -9.35 6.24 0.54
CA TRP A 159 -7.92 6.39 0.79
C TRP A 159 -7.17 5.16 0.26
N PHE A 160 -7.22 4.92 -1.05
CA PHE A 160 -6.35 3.91 -1.66
C PHE A 160 -5.10 4.57 -2.20
N LEU A 161 -4.12 4.75 -1.30
CA LEU A 161 -2.73 4.79 -1.75
C LEU A 161 -2.37 3.38 -2.22
N CYS A 162 -1.94 3.25 -3.48
CA CYS A 162 -1.23 2.05 -3.92
C CYS A 162 0.04 1.97 -3.08
N ALA A 163 0.01 1.18 -2.00
CA ALA A 163 1.18 0.87 -1.18
C ALA A 163 2.18 0.02 -1.98
#